data_AF-A0A3R9SP93-F1
#
_entry.id   AF-A0A3R9SP93-F1
#
_cell.length_a   1.000
_cell.length_b   1.000
_cell.length_c   1.000
_cell.angle_alpha   90.00
_cell.angle_beta   90.00
_cell.angle_gamma   90.00
#
_symmetry.space_group_name_H-M   'P 1'
#
loop_
_entity.id
_entity.type
_entity.pdbx_description
1 polymer ?
#
loop_
_entity_poly.entity_id
_entity_poly.type
_entity_poly.pdbx_seq_one_letter_code
_entity_poly.pdbx_strand_id
1 'polypeptide(L)'
;MSIESKTIVNRIGETDQLYLTENTPELALERAELRMQLVVLSRVRQEQLHFLQEAIVLLEQARMEYEEMPLSLYLNLSLHLAKAYMLYFELNKEKRFALITQQILKPLAHHEHADIYFFLAYASAAREESALTRHWLTKYLSTSTCDLELLHGQPVFDLVRHEPWYKDQLKVKTH
;
A
#
# COMPACT_ATOMS: atom_id res chain seq x y z
N MET A 1 -23.36 9.01 -8.56
CA MET A 1 -22.73 7.80 -8.02
C MET A 1 -22.79 6.73 -9.11
N SER A 2 -21.64 6.19 -9.55
CA SER A 2 -21.60 5.15 -10.61
C SER A 2 -22.19 3.83 -10.10
N ILE A 3 -22.52 2.90 -11.00
CA ILE A 3 -22.99 1.55 -10.64
C ILE A 3 -21.96 0.84 -9.76
N GLU A 4 -20.68 0.98 -10.11
CA GLU A 4 -19.55 0.44 -9.36
C GLU A 4 -19.49 0.97 -7.91
N SER A 5 -19.61 2.29 -7.70
CA SER A 5 -19.64 2.86 -6.35
C SER A 5 -20.83 2.37 -5.53
N LYS A 6 -22.00 2.14 -6.15
CA LYS A 6 -23.17 1.60 -5.45
C LYS A 6 -22.95 0.16 -4.97
N THR A 7 -22.34 -0.68 -5.80
CA THR A 7 -22.00 -2.06 -5.43
C THR A 7 -21.04 -2.07 -4.23
N ILE A 8 -20.02 -1.21 -4.24
CA ILE A 8 -19.06 -1.11 -3.13
C ILE A 8 -19.74 -0.65 -1.84
N VAL A 9 -20.59 0.38 -1.91
CA VAL A 9 -21.31 0.89 -0.72
C VAL A 9 -22.24 -0.17 -0.13
N ASN A 10 -22.94 -0.95 -0.97
CA ASN A 10 -23.77 -2.06 -0.48
C ASN A 10 -22.91 -3.12 0.22
N ARG A 11 -21.75 -3.48 -0.36
CA ARG A 11 -20.84 -4.45 0.25
C ARG A 11 -20.23 -3.95 1.55
N ILE A 12 -19.97 -2.65 1.68
CA ILE A 12 -19.59 -2.04 2.97
C ILE A 12 -20.69 -2.25 4.00
N GLY A 13 -21.95 -1.99 3.66
CA GLY A 13 -23.08 -2.23 4.57
C GLY A 13 -23.20 -3.69 5.02
N GLU A 14 -23.02 -4.64 4.10
CA GLU A 14 -23.02 -6.08 4.42
C GLU A 14 -21.89 -6.45 5.38
N THR A 15 -20.67 -6.01 5.09
CA THR A 15 -19.47 -6.34 5.87
C THR A 15 -19.46 -5.64 7.24
N ASP A 16 -20.01 -4.44 7.34
CA ASP A 16 -20.22 -3.74 8.61
C ASP A 16 -21.26 -4.46 9.49
N GLN A 17 -22.29 -5.07 8.88
CA GLN A 17 -23.25 -5.90 9.61
C GLN A 17 -22.62 -7.23 10.06
N LEU A 18 -21.79 -7.86 9.23
CA LEU A 18 -21.06 -9.08 9.57
C LEU A 18 -20.12 -8.88 10.76
N TYR A 19 -19.47 -7.72 10.86
CA TYR A 19 -18.58 -7.38 11.97
C TYR A 19 -19.24 -7.50 13.35
N LEU A 20 -20.55 -7.25 13.44
CA LEU A 20 -21.30 -7.36 14.69
C LEU A 20 -21.48 -8.82 15.16
N THR A 21 -21.31 -9.79 14.26
CA THR A 21 -21.53 -11.22 14.53
C THR A 21 -20.26 -12.05 14.42
N GLU A 22 -19.32 -11.66 13.56
CA GLU A 22 -18.08 -12.36 13.29
C GLU A 22 -17.00 -11.33 12.97
N ASN A 23 -16.14 -11.03 13.95
CA ASN A 23 -15.04 -10.09 13.77
C ASN A 23 -13.73 -10.85 13.51
N THR A 24 -13.36 -11.01 12.24
CA THR A 24 -12.11 -11.65 11.82
C THR A 24 -11.15 -10.66 11.17
N PRO A 25 -9.83 -10.91 11.22
CA PRO A 25 -8.86 -10.06 10.54
C PRO A 25 -9.04 -10.03 9.01
N GLU A 26 -9.56 -11.12 8.41
CA GLU A 26 -9.93 -11.17 7.00
C GLU A 26 -11.10 -10.23 6.68
N LEU A 27 -12.11 -10.20 7.55
CA LEU A 27 -13.23 -9.27 7.39
C LEU A 27 -12.77 -7.82 7.53
N ALA A 28 -11.87 -7.53 8.49
CA ALA A 28 -11.30 -6.20 8.64
C ALA A 28 -10.50 -5.76 7.40
N LEU A 29 -9.73 -6.68 6.80
CA LEU A 29 -9.02 -6.44 5.54
C LEU A 29 -10.00 -6.11 4.41
N GLU A 30 -11.05 -6.91 4.21
CA GLU A 30 -12.07 -6.65 3.19
C GLU A 30 -12.74 -5.29 3.39
N ARG A 31 -13.15 -4.99 4.63
CA ARG A 31 -13.79 -3.71 4.99
C ARG A 31 -12.91 -2.52 4.67
N ALA A 32 -11.60 -2.62 4.90
CA ALA A 32 -10.65 -1.57 4.58
C ALA A 32 -10.41 -1.45 3.07
N GLU A 33 -10.28 -2.56 2.34
CA GLU A 33 -10.12 -2.57 0.89
C GLU A 33 -11.30 -1.89 0.18
N LEU A 34 -12.53 -2.17 0.59
CA LEU A 34 -13.73 -1.53 0.04
C LEU A 34 -13.69 0.00 0.21
N ARG A 35 -13.28 0.48 1.38
CA ARG A 35 -13.13 1.92 1.64
C ARG A 35 -12.01 2.51 0.79
N MET A 36 -10.88 1.83 0.64
CA MET A 36 -9.81 2.26 -0.25
C MET A 36 -10.24 2.30 -1.72
N GLN A 37 -11.12 1.41 -2.18
CA GLN A 37 -11.71 1.50 -3.52
C GLN A 37 -12.55 2.77 -3.68
N LEU A 38 -13.34 3.16 -2.67
CA LEU A 38 -14.09 4.42 -2.69
C LEU A 38 -13.18 5.66 -2.71
N VAL A 39 -11.99 5.61 -2.12
CA VAL A 39 -10.98 6.68 -2.22
C VAL A 39 -10.56 6.91 -3.67
N VAL A 40 -10.32 5.81 -4.42
CA VAL A 40 -9.92 5.88 -5.83
C VAL A 40 -11.06 6.38 -6.72
N LEU A 41 -12.30 5.99 -6.42
CA LEU A 41 -13.49 6.37 -7.20
C LEU A 41 -14.01 7.78 -6.88
N SER A 42 -13.85 8.26 -5.66
CA SER A 42 -14.35 9.57 -5.26
C SER A 42 -13.54 10.70 -5.91
N ARG A 43 -14.25 11.75 -6.32
CA ARG A 43 -13.67 13.01 -6.82
C ARG A 43 -13.68 14.11 -5.76
N VAL A 44 -14.21 13.81 -4.57
CA VAL A 44 -14.38 14.77 -3.48
C VAL A 44 -13.31 14.49 -2.44
N ARG A 45 -12.35 15.42 -2.29
CA ARG A 45 -11.21 15.27 -1.38
C ARG A 45 -11.64 14.92 0.06
N GLN A 46 -12.71 15.54 0.56
CA GLN A 46 -13.19 15.28 1.91
C GLN A 46 -13.68 13.84 2.09
N GLU A 47 -14.38 13.29 1.11
CA GLU A 47 -14.81 11.88 1.11
C GLU A 47 -13.60 10.94 1.04
N GLN A 48 -12.64 11.24 0.16
CA GLN A 48 -11.40 10.47 0.05
C GLN A 48 -10.65 10.40 1.38
N LEU A 49 -10.52 11.53 2.08
CA LEU A 49 -9.86 11.57 3.38
C LEU A 49 -10.65 10.80 4.44
N HIS A 50 -11.99 10.89 4.41
CA HIS A 50 -12.85 10.15 5.33
C HIS A 50 -12.72 8.63 5.14
N PHE A 51 -12.86 8.13 3.92
CA PHE A 51 -12.71 6.70 3.63
C PHE A 51 -11.29 6.19 3.94
N LEU A 52 -10.25 6.99 3.69
CA LEU A 52 -8.89 6.63 4.08
C LEU A 52 -8.73 6.51 5.60
N GLN A 53 -9.30 7.44 6.37
CA GLN A 53 -9.24 7.37 7.82
C GLN A 53 -9.92 6.11 8.34
N GLU A 54 -11.11 5.79 7.83
CA GLU A 54 -11.79 4.55 8.21
C GLU A 54 -10.97 3.30 7.84
N ALA A 55 -10.40 3.24 6.63
CA ALA A 55 -9.56 2.11 6.22
C ALA A 55 -8.32 1.95 7.10
N ILE A 56 -7.64 3.04 7.44
CA ILE A 56 -6.47 3.04 8.33
C ILE A 56 -6.83 2.49 9.70
N VAL A 57 -7.92 2.98 10.31
CA VAL A 57 -8.36 2.53 11.63
C VAL A 57 -8.65 1.02 11.63
N LEU A 58 -9.38 0.53 10.64
CA LEU A 58 -9.69 -0.90 10.51
C LEU A 58 -8.42 -1.76 10.41
N LEU A 59 -7.45 -1.34 9.59
CA LEU A 59 -6.20 -2.06 9.39
C LEU A 59 -5.27 -2.01 10.60
N GLU A 60 -5.21 -0.87 11.31
CA GLU A 60 -4.43 -0.73 12.54
C GLU A 60 -5.01 -1.60 13.66
N GLN A 61 -6.33 -1.57 13.86
CA GLN A 61 -7.02 -2.41 14.83
C GLN A 61 -6.80 -3.89 14.53
N ALA A 62 -7.02 -4.33 13.29
CA ALA A 62 -6.84 -5.73 12.91
C ALA A 62 -5.41 -6.25 13.09
N ARG A 63 -4.38 -5.38 13.01
CA ARG A 63 -2.99 -5.80 13.28
C ARG A 63 -2.67 -5.94 14.76
N MET A 64 -3.50 -5.40 15.65
CA MET A 64 -3.24 -5.32 17.10
C MET A 64 -4.21 -6.17 17.93
N GLU A 65 -5.45 -6.36 17.49
CA GLU A 65 -6.52 -6.97 18.29
C GLU A 65 -6.47 -8.50 18.32
N TYR A 66 -5.77 -9.14 17.37
CA TYR A 66 -5.74 -10.60 17.25
C TYR A 66 -4.42 -11.17 17.75
N GLU A 67 -4.48 -12.02 18.78
CA GLU A 67 -3.31 -12.67 19.40
C GLU A 67 -2.63 -13.68 18.47
N GLU A 68 -3.40 -14.39 17.64
CA GLU A 68 -2.90 -15.35 16.66
C GLU A 68 -3.44 -15.03 15.26
N MET A 69 -2.52 -14.87 14.30
CA MET A 69 -2.83 -14.61 12.90
C MET A 69 -1.82 -15.29 12.00
N PRO A 70 -2.25 -15.88 10.86
CA PRO A 70 -1.31 -16.34 9.84
C PRO A 70 -0.38 -15.21 9.39
N LEU A 71 0.92 -15.49 9.28
CA LEU A 71 1.91 -14.51 8.84
C LEU A 71 1.51 -13.85 7.50
N SER A 72 0.98 -14.63 6.56
CA SER A 72 0.50 -14.13 5.28
C SER A 72 -0.56 -13.03 5.43
N LEU A 73 -1.53 -13.23 6.33
CA LEU A 73 -2.56 -12.23 6.59
C LEU A 73 -1.99 -10.99 7.27
N TYR A 74 -1.05 -11.16 8.21
CA TYR A 74 -0.37 -10.04 8.86
C TYR A 74 0.42 -9.18 7.85
N LEU A 75 1.11 -9.83 6.91
CA LEU A 75 1.81 -9.14 5.81
C LEU A 75 0.81 -8.40 4.92
N ASN A 76 -0.32 -9.02 4.56
CA ASN A 76 -1.37 -8.39 3.75
C ASN A 76 -1.97 -7.16 4.43
N LEU A 77 -2.31 -7.24 5.71
CA LEU A 77 -2.80 -6.09 6.49
C LEU A 77 -1.75 -4.98 6.54
N SER A 78 -0.49 -5.32 6.77
CA SER A 78 0.61 -4.35 6.84
C SER A 78 0.84 -3.65 5.49
N LEU A 79 0.75 -4.38 4.38
CA LEU A 79 0.84 -3.84 3.03
C LEU A 79 -0.34 -2.93 2.69
N HIS A 80 -1.56 -3.32 3.05
CA HIS A 80 -2.74 -2.48 2.84
C HIS A 80 -2.68 -1.19 3.66
N LEU A 81 -2.21 -1.28 4.90
CA LEU A 81 -2.02 -0.10 5.75
C LEU A 81 -0.96 0.83 5.17
N ALA A 82 0.18 0.28 4.75
CA ALA A 82 1.23 1.02 4.05
C ALA A 82 0.71 1.71 2.78
N LYS A 83 -0.11 1.03 1.98
CA LYS A 83 -0.77 1.57 0.78
C LYS A 83 -1.74 2.69 1.14
N ALA A 84 -2.55 2.54 2.17
CA ALA A 84 -3.47 3.60 2.64
C ALA A 84 -2.71 4.86 3.05
N TYR A 85 -1.58 4.72 3.77
CA TYR A 85 -0.71 5.85 4.10
C TYR A 85 -0.07 6.49 2.86
N MET A 86 0.34 5.71 1.86
CA MET A 86 0.85 6.28 0.61
C MET A 86 -0.24 7.00 -0.21
N LEU A 87 -1.49 6.53 -0.20
CA LEU A 87 -2.61 7.30 -0.76
C LEU A 87 -2.83 8.62 0.01
N TYR A 88 -2.70 8.60 1.34
CA TYR A 88 -2.77 9.80 2.17
C TYR A 88 -1.66 10.80 1.83
N PHE A 89 -0.44 10.29 1.61
CA PHE A 89 0.67 11.06 1.05
C PHE A 89 0.31 11.65 -0.31
N GLU A 90 -0.25 10.87 -1.24
CA GLU A 90 -0.57 11.38 -2.57
C GLU A 90 -1.57 12.53 -2.55
N LEU A 91 -2.54 12.49 -1.63
CA LEU A 91 -3.52 13.57 -1.46
C LEU A 91 -2.91 14.83 -0.82
N ASN A 92 -2.05 14.68 0.20
CA ASN A 92 -1.62 15.81 1.05
C ASN A 92 -0.16 16.24 0.85
N LYS A 93 0.65 15.39 0.23
CA LYS A 93 2.10 15.51 0.02
C LYS A 93 2.92 15.71 1.31
N GLU A 94 2.37 15.28 2.45
CA GLU A 94 3.07 15.35 3.73
C GLU A 94 4.00 14.16 3.94
N LYS A 95 5.31 14.42 4.04
CA LYS A 95 6.37 13.39 4.18
C LYS A 95 6.20 12.45 5.39
N ARG A 96 5.42 12.85 6.41
CA ARG A 96 5.13 12.00 7.59
C ARG A 96 4.44 10.68 7.22
N PHE A 97 3.58 10.68 6.20
CA PHE A 97 2.87 9.46 5.82
C PHE A 97 3.81 8.44 5.18
N ALA A 98 4.76 8.90 4.36
CA ALA A 98 5.84 8.05 3.86
C ALA A 98 6.77 7.55 4.98
N LEU A 99 7.01 8.35 6.04
CA LEU A 99 7.74 7.89 7.22
C LEU A 99 7.01 6.74 7.92
N ILE A 100 5.69 6.87 8.12
CA ILE A 100 4.85 5.83 8.73
C ILE A 100 4.89 4.55 7.87
N THR A 101 4.74 4.67 6.54
CA THR A 101 4.90 3.53 5.61
C THR A 101 6.22 2.80 5.82
N GLN A 102 7.33 3.53 5.97
CA GLN A 102 8.62 2.91 6.28
C GLN A 102 8.66 2.25 7.66
N GLN A 103 8.09 2.87 8.69
CA GLN A 103 8.05 2.31 10.04
C GLN A 103 7.25 1.00 10.09
N ILE A 104 6.18 0.90 9.30
CA ILE A 104 5.39 -0.33 9.17
C ILE A 104 6.16 -1.43 8.44
N LEU A 105 6.80 -1.09 7.31
CA LEU A 105 7.31 -2.10 6.37
C LEU A 105 8.78 -2.50 6.58
N LYS A 106 9.63 -1.62 7.13
CA LYS A 106 11.06 -1.95 7.35
C LYS A 106 11.26 -3.21 8.21
N PRO A 107 10.52 -3.40 9.33
CA PRO A 107 10.62 -4.63 10.12
C PRO A 107 10.26 -5.90 9.34
N LEU A 108 9.45 -5.78 8.29
CA LEU A 108 8.93 -6.90 7.50
C LEU A 108 9.77 -7.19 6.25
N ALA A 109 10.80 -6.38 5.98
CA ALA A 109 11.62 -6.48 4.77
C ALA A 109 12.42 -7.79 4.65
N HIS A 110 12.60 -8.53 5.75
CA HIS A 110 13.28 -9.83 5.75
C HIS A 110 12.41 -10.96 5.20
N HIS A 111 11.13 -10.73 4.94
CA HIS A 111 10.24 -11.71 4.31
C HIS A 111 10.35 -11.76 2.78
N GLU A 112 11.25 -10.97 2.19
CA GLU A 112 11.56 -11.00 0.75
C GLU A 112 10.36 -10.78 -0.20
N HIS A 113 9.33 -10.10 0.31
CA HIS A 113 8.12 -9.81 -0.45
C HIS A 113 8.32 -8.60 -1.38
N ALA A 114 8.01 -8.77 -2.67
CA ALA A 114 8.20 -7.73 -3.68
C ALA A 114 7.46 -6.43 -3.33
N ASP A 115 6.17 -6.51 -2.96
CA ASP A 115 5.39 -5.31 -2.62
C ASP A 115 5.94 -4.54 -1.41
N ILE A 116 6.57 -5.23 -0.45
CA ILE A 116 7.22 -4.57 0.68
C ILE A 116 8.38 -3.72 0.17
N TYR A 117 9.22 -4.27 -0.72
CA TYR A 117 10.30 -3.52 -1.34
C TYR A 117 9.80 -2.38 -2.22
N PHE A 118 8.72 -2.57 -2.96
CA PHE A 118 8.11 -1.51 -3.77
C PHE A 118 7.65 -0.33 -2.90
N PHE A 119 6.86 -0.58 -1.86
CA PHE A 119 6.36 0.50 -1.00
C PHE A 119 7.47 1.15 -0.17
N LEU A 120 8.51 0.40 0.24
CA LEU A 120 9.69 0.97 0.87
C LEU A 120 10.47 1.89 -0.08
N ALA A 121 10.65 1.48 -1.33
CA ALA A 121 11.24 2.31 -2.37
C ALA A 121 10.42 3.58 -2.61
N TYR A 122 9.10 3.45 -2.74
CA TYR A 122 8.19 4.57 -2.98
C TYR A 122 8.25 5.55 -1.80
N ALA A 123 8.11 5.06 -0.57
CA ALA A 123 8.19 5.91 0.61
C ALA A 123 9.55 6.60 0.76
N SER A 124 10.66 5.94 0.42
CA SER A 124 11.98 6.58 0.38
C SER A 124 12.10 7.63 -0.71
N ALA A 125 11.56 7.39 -1.90
CA ALA A 125 11.57 8.35 -3.01
C ALA A 125 10.72 9.59 -2.68
N ALA A 126 9.53 9.39 -2.10
CA ALA A 126 8.65 10.45 -1.61
C ALA A 126 9.30 11.32 -0.52
N ARG A 127 10.30 10.78 0.18
CA ARG A 127 11.10 11.48 1.19
C ARG A 127 12.43 11.99 0.66
N GLU A 128 12.69 11.87 -0.64
CA GLU A 128 13.93 12.27 -1.33
C GLU A 128 15.18 11.54 -0.78
N GLU A 129 15.02 10.30 -0.30
CA GLU A 129 16.10 9.47 0.23
C GLU A 129 16.71 8.60 -0.90
N SER A 130 17.52 9.20 -1.78
CA SER A 130 18.01 8.52 -3.00
C SER A 130 18.75 7.20 -2.74
N ALA A 131 19.58 7.13 -1.70
CA ALA A 131 20.32 5.91 -1.35
C ALA A 131 19.38 4.77 -0.93
N LEU A 132 18.36 5.06 -0.11
CA LEU A 132 17.38 4.06 0.30
C LEU A 132 16.44 3.70 -0.84
N THR A 133 16.06 4.67 -1.67
CA THR A 133 15.27 4.43 -2.88
C THR A 133 15.97 3.41 -3.78
N ARG A 134 17.26 3.62 -4.06
CA ARG A 134 18.08 2.68 -4.83
C ARG A 134 18.17 1.31 -4.14
N HIS A 135 18.40 1.28 -2.83
CA HIS A 135 18.50 0.03 -2.07
C HIS A 135 17.25 -0.84 -2.22
N TRP A 136 16.07 -0.25 -1.97
CA TRP A 136 14.81 -0.98 -2.03
C TRP A 136 14.40 -1.33 -3.46
N LEU A 137 14.62 -0.44 -4.43
CA LEU A 137 14.35 -0.76 -5.84
C LEU A 137 15.25 -1.87 -6.37
N THR A 138 16.53 -1.90 -5.97
CA THR A 138 17.42 -2.99 -6.37
C THR A 138 16.89 -4.33 -5.85
N LYS A 139 16.43 -4.38 -4.58
CA LYS A 139 15.78 -5.58 -4.03
C LYS A 139 14.48 -5.92 -4.74
N TYR A 140 13.62 -4.94 -4.99
CA TYR A 140 12.38 -5.13 -5.74
C TYR A 140 12.64 -5.74 -7.12
N LEU A 141 13.56 -5.16 -7.88
CA LEU A 141 13.95 -5.66 -9.20
C LEU A 141 14.59 -7.04 -9.13
N SER A 142 15.23 -7.46 -8.03
CA SER A 142 15.74 -8.84 -7.93
C SER A 142 14.64 -9.90 -7.73
N THR A 143 13.40 -9.51 -7.38
CA THR A 143 12.31 -10.47 -7.20
C THR A 143 11.76 -10.99 -8.53
N SER A 144 11.23 -12.21 -8.53
CA SER A 144 10.56 -12.80 -9.70
C SER A 144 9.17 -12.22 -9.95
N THR A 145 8.53 -11.65 -8.93
CA THR A 145 7.18 -11.08 -8.97
C THR A 145 7.17 -9.57 -9.15
N CYS A 146 8.31 -8.95 -9.50
CA CYS A 146 8.34 -7.50 -9.74
C CYS A 146 7.46 -7.12 -10.94
N ASP A 147 6.69 -6.05 -10.78
CA ASP A 147 5.83 -5.48 -11.81
C ASP A 147 6.49 -4.20 -12.36
N LEU A 148 7.05 -4.32 -13.57
CA LEU A 148 7.70 -3.20 -14.25
C LEU A 148 6.67 -2.16 -14.73
N GLU A 149 5.46 -2.57 -15.08
CA GLU A 149 4.42 -1.63 -15.52
C GLU A 149 4.00 -0.73 -14.37
N LEU A 150 3.77 -1.32 -13.18
CA LEU A 150 3.52 -0.58 -11.96
C LEU A 150 4.65 0.42 -11.68
N LEU A 151 5.90 -0.02 -11.75
CA LEU A 151 7.07 0.81 -11.51
C LEU A 151 7.18 1.97 -12.52
N HIS A 152 6.89 1.70 -13.79
CA HIS A 152 6.85 2.71 -14.85
C HIS A 152 5.66 3.68 -14.72
N GLY A 153 4.57 3.25 -14.09
CA GLY A 153 3.42 4.10 -13.82
C GLY A 153 3.63 5.15 -12.72
N GLN A 154 4.63 4.98 -11.84
CA GLN A 154 4.82 5.88 -10.69
C GLN A 154 5.74 7.07 -11.00
N PRO A 155 5.24 8.33 -10.94
CA PRO A 155 6.06 9.52 -11.22
C PRO A 155 7.19 9.76 -10.22
N VAL A 156 7.05 9.24 -8.99
CA VAL A 156 8.07 9.40 -7.94
C VAL A 156 9.44 8.80 -8.33
N PHE A 157 9.44 7.87 -9.30
CA PHE A 157 10.65 7.21 -9.77
C PHE A 157 11.19 7.80 -11.07
N ASP A 158 10.64 8.89 -11.59
CA ASP A 158 11.06 9.51 -12.86
C ASP A 158 12.57 9.75 -12.91
N LEU A 159 13.13 10.36 -11.86
CA LEU A 159 14.57 10.62 -11.76
C LEU A 159 15.38 9.32 -11.74
N VAL A 160 14.90 8.30 -11.03
CA VAL A 160 15.58 7.00 -10.91
C VAL A 160 15.71 6.31 -12.27
N ARG A 161 14.71 6.45 -13.14
CA ARG A 161 14.72 5.81 -14.47
C ARG A 161 15.86 6.27 -15.37
N HIS A 162 16.43 7.44 -15.09
CA HIS A 162 17.57 7.97 -15.84
C HIS A 162 18.92 7.50 -15.30
N GLU A 163 18.96 6.92 -14.10
CA GLU A 163 20.17 6.48 -13.43
C GLU A 163 20.83 5.27 -14.15
N PRO A 164 22.17 5.25 -14.29
CA PRO A 164 22.87 4.15 -14.95
C PRO A 164 22.58 2.78 -14.32
N TRP A 165 22.61 2.71 -12.98
CA TRP A 165 22.39 1.45 -12.27
C TRP A 165 21.01 0.84 -12.53
N TYR A 166 20.00 1.68 -12.75
CA TYR A 166 18.63 1.24 -13.02
C TYR A 166 18.53 0.63 -14.43
N LYS A 167 19.12 1.30 -15.42
CA LYS A 167 19.17 0.82 -16.81
C LYS A 167 19.92 -0.50 -16.93
N ASP A 168 21.01 -0.67 -16.19
CA ASP A 168 21.78 -1.91 -16.19
C ASP A 168 20.99 -3.08 -15.59
N GLN A 169 20.22 -2.85 -14.53
CA GLN A 169 19.33 -3.86 -13.94
C GLN A 169 18.21 -4.29 -14.90
N LEU A 170 17.61 -3.36 -15.66
CA LEU A 170 16.56 -3.71 -16.63
C LEU A 170 17.07 -4.59 -17.78
N LYS A 171 18.30 -4.36 -18.26
CA LYS A 171 18.92 -5.20 -19.31
C LYS A 171 19.04 -6.65 -18.87
N VAL A 172 19.39 -6.89 -17.60
CA VAL A 172 19.52 -8.25 -17.04
C VAL A 172 18.18 -9.01 -17.04
N LYS A 173 17.03 -8.32 -16.97
CA LYS A 173 15.69 -8.94 -16.99
C LYS A 173 15.10 -9.15 -18.39
N THR A 174 15.61 -8.46 -19.40
CA THR A 174 15.10 -8.55 -20.78
C THR A 174 15.91 -9.49 -21.68
N HIS A 175 16.92 -10.15 -21.11
CA HIS A 175 17.73 -11.20 -21.72
C HIS A 175 17.47 -12.54 -21.02
#